data_AF-A0A7Y2C277-F1
#
_entry.id   AF-A0A7Y2C277-F1
#
_cell.length_a   1.000
_cell.length_b   1.000
_cell.length_c   1.000
_cell.angle_alpha   90.00
_cell.angle_beta   90.00
_cell.angle_gamma   90.00
#
_symmetry.space_group_name_H-M   'P 1'
#
loop_
_entity.id
_entity.type
_entity.pdbx_description
1 polymer ?
#
loop_
_entity_poly.entity_id
_entity_poly.type
_entity_poly.pdbx_seq_one_letter_code
_entity_poly.pdbx_strand_id
1 'polypeptide(L)'
;AMHVIDVNSGHKVGSSDQAEAVLAVNLEAAEEIARQLRLRDIGGLIIIDFIDMRVPDHKKELIRRMRDYMRNDRAQHTILPLSKFGLMQITRQRVRPEVKINTAEVCASCKGTGKVTPSILLTDEIERDLEFIMQSRPNAKLQLKVHPYVDAFLKQGVFNNIWKWYLKYYRRIRVSSDPDFQLQDYKFFDKNDDEIRLN
;
A
#
# COMPACT_ATOMS: atom_id res chain seq x y z
N ALA A 1 10.95 -3.39 16.74
CA ALA A 1 10.85 -2.97 15.33
C ALA A 1 12.18 -3.28 14.65
N MET A 2 12.15 -3.94 13.50
CA MET A 2 13.33 -4.30 12.69
C MET A 2 13.18 -3.70 11.30
N HIS A 3 14.29 -3.43 10.63
CA HIS A 3 14.31 -2.93 9.26
C HIS A 3 14.70 -4.08 8.32
N VAL A 4 13.94 -4.25 7.24
CA VAL A 4 14.18 -5.30 6.24
C VAL A 4 14.42 -4.62 4.89
N ILE A 5 15.51 -5.01 4.22
CA ILE A 5 15.93 -4.48 2.93
C ILE A 5 16.06 -5.66 1.96
N ASP A 6 15.46 -5.52 0.78
CA ASP A 6 15.47 -6.50 -0.30
C ASP A 6 16.26 -5.96 -1.52
N VAL A 7 17.08 -6.80 -2.14
CA VAL A 7 17.95 -6.42 -3.27
C VAL A 7 17.53 -7.15 -4.54
N ASN A 8 17.27 -6.39 -5.61
CA ASN A 8 16.87 -6.93 -6.91
C ASN A 8 17.82 -6.46 -8.03
N SER A 9 18.08 -7.33 -9.01
CA SER A 9 18.97 -7.03 -10.15
C SER A 9 18.31 -6.28 -11.31
N GLY A 10 16.97 -6.24 -11.35
CA GLY A 10 16.24 -5.71 -12.51
C GLY A 10 16.68 -6.38 -13.81
N HIS A 11 16.89 -5.59 -14.88
CA HIS A 11 17.28 -6.08 -16.20
C HIS A 11 18.81 -6.22 -16.42
N LYS A 12 19.66 -6.04 -15.38
CA LYS A 12 21.13 -5.92 -15.54
C LYS A 12 21.87 -7.25 -15.81
N VAL A 13 21.22 -8.41 -15.80
CA VAL A 13 21.91 -9.71 -15.88
C VAL A 13 21.97 -10.23 -17.33
N GLY A 14 23.04 -9.88 -18.04
CA GLY A 14 23.39 -10.45 -19.35
C GLY A 14 24.02 -11.85 -19.25
N SER A 15 23.88 -12.66 -20.30
CA SER A 15 24.02 -14.12 -20.31
C SER A 15 25.43 -14.71 -20.15
N SER A 16 26.51 -13.91 -20.17
CA SER A 16 27.87 -14.47 -20.23
C SER A 16 28.51 -14.74 -18.87
N ASP A 17 28.14 -14.03 -17.81
CA ASP A 17 28.58 -14.34 -16.43
C ASP A 17 27.58 -13.87 -15.37
N GLN A 18 26.59 -14.71 -15.11
CA GLN A 18 25.55 -14.42 -14.13
C GLN A 18 26.09 -14.31 -12.70
N ALA A 19 27.16 -15.04 -12.35
CA ALA A 19 27.67 -15.07 -10.99
C ALA A 19 28.41 -13.76 -10.63
N GLU A 20 29.24 -13.27 -11.56
CA GLU A 20 29.91 -11.97 -11.42
C GLU A 20 28.92 -10.80 -11.48
N ALA A 21 27.92 -10.86 -12.37
CA ALA A 21 26.88 -9.84 -12.45
C ALA A 21 26.08 -9.72 -11.13
N VAL A 22 25.73 -10.85 -10.51
CA VAL A 22 25.05 -10.86 -9.21
C VAL A 22 25.94 -10.27 -8.10
N LEU A 23 27.23 -10.61 -8.09
CA LEU A 23 28.16 -10.02 -7.13
C LEU A 23 28.24 -8.50 -7.32
N ALA A 24 28.40 -8.02 -8.56
CA ALA A 24 28.45 -6.59 -8.85
C ALA A 24 27.21 -5.84 -8.35
N VAL A 25 26.00 -6.36 -8.62
CA VAL A 25 24.75 -5.78 -8.12
C VAL A 25 24.70 -5.76 -6.59
N ASN A 26 25.08 -6.87 -5.94
CA ASN A 26 25.09 -6.94 -4.48
C ASN A 26 26.11 -5.96 -3.87
N LEU A 27 27.25 -5.72 -4.53
CA LEU A 27 28.24 -4.75 -4.08
C LEU A 27 27.77 -3.30 -4.24
N GLU A 28 27.12 -2.97 -5.37
CA GLU A 28 26.46 -1.67 -5.58
C GLU A 28 25.38 -1.44 -4.49
N ALA A 29 24.55 -2.46 -4.23
CA ALA A 29 23.51 -2.40 -3.22
C ALA A 29 24.09 -2.23 -1.81
N ALA A 30 25.16 -2.95 -1.46
CA ALA A 30 25.82 -2.83 -0.16
C ALA A 30 26.36 -1.42 0.10
N GLU A 31 26.97 -0.78 -0.90
CA GLU A 31 27.44 0.60 -0.80
C GLU A 31 26.28 1.58 -0.54
N GLU A 32 25.21 1.45 -1.31
CA GLU A 32 24.04 2.34 -1.19
C GLU A 32 23.30 2.12 0.13
N ILE A 33 23.14 0.87 0.58
CA ILE A 33 22.55 0.55 1.88
C ILE A 33 23.37 1.21 2.99
N ALA A 34 24.70 1.05 3.00
CA ALA A 34 25.56 1.67 4.00
C ALA A 34 25.41 3.21 4.01
N ARG A 35 25.29 3.82 2.83
CA ARG A 35 25.03 5.26 2.69
C ARG A 35 23.66 5.67 3.25
N GLN A 36 22.60 4.92 2.93
CA GLN A 36 21.23 5.21 3.39
C GLN A 36 21.07 5.02 4.90
N LEU A 37 21.70 4.01 5.49
CA LEU A 37 21.70 3.82 6.94
C LEU A 37 22.20 5.05 7.69
N ARG A 38 23.27 5.69 7.17
CA ARG A 38 23.81 6.93 7.72
C ARG A 38 22.91 8.13 7.48
N LEU A 39 22.41 8.30 6.26
CA LEU A 39 21.61 9.48 5.88
C LEU A 39 20.27 9.55 6.59
N ARG A 40 19.64 8.39 6.84
CA ARG A 40 18.33 8.30 7.49
C ARG A 40 18.42 8.04 9.00
N ASP A 41 19.64 7.91 9.52
CA ASP A 41 19.96 7.45 10.86
C ASP A 41 19.18 6.19 11.27
N ILE A 42 19.10 5.21 10.35
CA ILE A 42 18.42 3.94 10.59
C ILE A 42 19.24 3.15 11.61
N GLY A 43 18.60 2.74 12.70
CA GLY A 43 19.26 1.98 13.76
C GLY A 43 18.37 0.92 14.37
N GLY A 44 18.98 0.00 15.11
CA GLY A 44 18.37 -1.23 15.60
C GLY A 44 18.83 -2.44 14.79
N LEU A 45 17.97 -3.46 14.71
CA LEU A 45 18.23 -4.67 13.93
C LEU A 45 17.86 -4.44 12.46
N ILE A 46 18.82 -4.63 11.57
CA ILE A 46 18.69 -4.49 10.12
C ILE A 46 18.98 -5.85 9.50
N ILE A 47 18.06 -6.33 8.66
CA ILE A 47 18.19 -7.57 7.89
C ILE A 47 18.22 -7.19 6.40
N ILE A 48 19.23 -7.68 5.69
CA ILE A 48 19.39 -7.46 4.25
C ILE A 48 19.33 -8.81 3.55
N ASP A 49 18.38 -8.92 2.62
CA ASP A 49 18.24 -10.05 1.70
C ASP A 49 18.95 -9.69 0.39
N PHE A 50 20.17 -10.20 0.21
CA PHE A 50 20.95 -10.02 -1.01
C PHE A 50 20.57 -11.11 -2.02
N ILE A 51 20.80 -10.83 -3.30
CA ILE A 51 20.57 -11.82 -4.36
C ILE A 51 21.46 -13.04 -4.10
N ASP A 52 20.88 -14.23 -4.24
CA ASP A 52 21.56 -15.49 -3.98
C ASP A 52 22.86 -15.65 -4.78
N MET A 53 23.96 -15.83 -4.04
CA MET A 53 25.28 -16.10 -4.59
C MET A 53 25.63 -17.58 -4.40
N ARG A 54 25.98 -18.27 -5.49
CA ARG A 54 26.39 -19.69 -5.45
C ARG A 54 27.86 -19.86 -5.05
N VAL A 55 28.72 -18.90 -5.41
CA VAL A 55 30.17 -18.95 -5.16
C VAL A 55 30.47 -18.50 -3.73
N PRO A 56 31.11 -19.33 -2.88
CA PRO A 56 31.41 -18.99 -1.49
C PRO A 56 32.31 -17.75 -1.35
N ASP A 57 33.22 -17.53 -2.29
CA ASP A 57 34.12 -16.37 -2.25
C ASP A 57 33.38 -15.06 -2.53
N HIS A 58 32.30 -15.07 -3.32
CA HIS A 58 31.45 -13.89 -3.52
C HIS A 58 30.76 -13.48 -2.21
N LYS A 59 30.33 -14.45 -1.40
CA LYS A 59 29.78 -14.21 -0.06
C LYS A 59 30.79 -13.55 0.87
N LYS A 60 32.05 -14.04 0.86
CA LYS A 60 33.13 -13.46 1.66
C LYS A 60 33.45 -12.04 1.20
N GLU A 61 33.49 -11.82 -0.11
CA GLU A 61 33.74 -10.50 -0.68
C GLU A 61 32.65 -9.49 -0.29
N LEU A 62 31.38 -9.87 -0.40
CA LEU A 62 30.27 -9.02 0.01
C LEU A 62 30.37 -8.60 1.49
N ILE A 63 30.66 -9.54 2.39
CA ILE A 63 30.84 -9.24 3.82
C ILE A 63 32.01 -8.29 4.04
N ARG A 64 33.15 -8.52 3.37
CA ARG A 64 34.34 -7.68 3.45
C ARG A 64 34.01 -6.25 3.02
N ARG A 65 33.40 -6.11 1.85
CA ARG A 65 33.02 -4.82 1.28
C ARG A 65 31.99 -4.07 2.13
N MET A 66 31.00 -4.76 2.68
CA MET A 66 30.04 -4.13 3.59
C MET A 66 30.71 -3.55 4.83
N ARG A 67 31.72 -4.25 5.40
CA ARG A 67 32.52 -3.71 6.50
C ARG A 67 33.30 -2.47 6.08
N ASP A 68 33.90 -2.48 4.89
CA ASP A 68 34.61 -1.32 4.36
C ASP A 68 33.69 -0.10 4.16
N TYR A 69 32.48 -0.31 3.63
CA TYR A 69 31.49 0.76 3.39
C TYR A 69 30.91 1.34 4.69
N MET A 70 30.85 0.52 5.75
CA MET A 70 30.36 0.93 7.07
C MET A 70 31.47 1.47 8.00
N ARG A 71 32.76 1.31 7.66
CA ARG A 71 33.90 1.75 8.49
C ARG A 71 33.85 3.21 8.93
N ASN A 72 33.34 4.10 8.07
CA ASN A 72 33.24 5.52 8.34
C ASN A 72 31.91 5.92 9.03
N ASP A 73 31.07 4.95 9.39
CA ASP A 73 29.86 5.21 10.17
C ASP A 73 30.23 5.59 11.60
N ARG A 74 29.66 6.70 12.07
CA ARG A 74 29.88 7.21 13.42
C ARG A 74 29.11 6.41 14.48
N ALA A 75 28.02 5.75 14.09
CA ALA A 75 27.26 4.89 14.98
C ALA A 75 27.97 3.55 15.16
N GLN A 76 28.03 3.06 16.41
CA GLN A 76 28.54 1.72 16.66
C GLN A 76 27.66 0.70 15.94
N HIS A 77 28.31 -0.22 15.23
CA HIS A 77 27.61 -1.23 14.47
C HIS A 77 28.37 -2.56 14.48
N THR A 78 27.63 -3.66 14.38
CA THR A 78 28.16 -5.01 14.26
C THR A 78 27.53 -5.67 13.05
N ILE A 79 28.38 -6.20 12.16
CA ILE A 79 27.97 -6.95 10.97
C ILE A 79 28.27 -8.43 11.21
N LEU A 80 27.23 -9.24 11.32
CA LEU A 80 27.34 -10.69 11.50
C LEU A 80 27.64 -11.39 10.17
N PRO A 81 28.20 -12.62 10.20
CA PRO A 81 28.28 -13.46 9.01
C PRO A 81 26.90 -13.68 8.37
N LEU A 82 26.88 -13.96 7.07
CA LEU A 82 25.63 -14.34 6.39
C LEU A 82 25.03 -15.57 7.06
N SER A 83 23.71 -15.54 7.26
CA SER A 83 22.96 -16.65 7.83
C SER A 83 22.93 -17.86 6.88
N LYS A 84 22.45 -19.00 7.38
CA LYS A 84 22.18 -20.18 6.53
C LYS A 84 21.19 -19.89 5.40
N PHE A 85 20.33 -18.89 5.58
CA PHE A 85 19.36 -18.44 4.58
C PHE A 85 19.90 -17.33 3.67
N GLY A 86 21.21 -17.02 3.71
CA GLY A 86 21.79 -15.97 2.86
C GLY A 86 21.59 -14.54 3.37
N LEU A 87 20.80 -14.35 4.43
CA LEU A 87 20.53 -13.02 5.00
C LEU A 87 21.74 -12.43 5.74
N MET A 88 22.02 -11.14 5.51
CA MET A 88 22.97 -10.37 6.31
C MET A 88 22.27 -9.70 7.48
N GLN A 89 22.89 -9.75 8.65
CA GLN A 89 22.34 -9.15 9.88
C GLN A 89 23.29 -8.08 10.40
N ILE A 90 22.75 -6.89 10.63
CA ILE A 90 23.49 -5.74 11.14
C ILE A 90 22.76 -5.21 12.37
N THR A 91 23.49 -5.01 13.47
CA THR A 91 23.02 -4.21 14.59
C THR A 91 23.70 -2.85 14.53
N ARG A 92 22.94 -1.76 14.52
CA ARG A 92 23.47 -0.38 14.49
C ARG A 92 22.86 0.43 15.64
N GLN A 93 23.67 1.09 16.45
CA GLN A 93 23.21 1.89 17.58
C GLN A 93 22.35 3.08 17.09
N ARG A 94 21.23 3.32 17.78
CA ARG A 94 20.40 4.53 17.56
C ARG A 94 21.06 5.70 18.27
N VAL A 95 21.61 6.64 17.50
CA VAL A 95 22.25 7.84 18.06
C VAL A 95 21.24 8.99 18.17
N ARG A 96 20.27 9.07 17.25
CA ARG A 96 19.16 10.04 17.26
C ARG A 96 17.85 9.36 16.86
N PRO A 97 16.69 10.01 17.07
CA PRO A 97 15.43 9.55 16.48
C PRO A 97 15.55 9.47 14.95
N GLU A 98 15.08 8.37 14.35
CA GLU A 98 15.10 8.17 12.90
C GLU A 98 14.45 9.36 12.18
N VAL A 99 15.11 9.85 11.12
CA VAL A 99 14.58 10.98 10.34
C VAL A 99 13.41 10.48 9.49
N LYS A 100 12.20 10.63 10.01
CA LYS A 100 10.97 10.41 9.25
C LYS A 100 10.69 11.66 8.42
N ILE A 101 11.21 11.70 7.19
CA ILE A 101 10.73 12.67 6.21
C ILE A 101 9.36 12.16 5.75
N ASN A 102 8.29 12.71 6.33
CA ASN A 102 6.94 12.34 5.93
C ASN A 102 6.56 13.12 4.67
N THR A 103 7.06 12.68 3.51
CA THR A 103 6.66 13.21 2.20
C THR A 103 5.36 12.59 1.69
N ALA A 104 4.81 11.62 2.41
CA ALA A 104 3.66 10.85 1.97
C ALA A 104 2.40 11.31 2.69
N GLU A 105 1.35 11.56 1.91
CA GLU A 105 -0.01 11.73 2.41
C GLU A 105 -0.74 10.38 2.40
N VAL A 106 -1.72 10.21 3.27
CA VAL A 106 -2.56 9.01 3.27
C VAL A 106 -3.40 9.03 2.00
N CYS A 107 -3.26 8.00 1.15
CA CYS A 107 -4.07 7.87 -0.05
C CYS A 107 -5.56 7.86 0.33
N ALA A 108 -6.31 8.82 -0.20
CA ALA A 108 -7.69 9.03 0.21
C ALA A 108 -8.62 7.87 -0.22
N SER A 109 -8.29 7.17 -1.32
CA SER A 109 -9.08 6.04 -1.84
C SER A 109 -8.89 4.75 -1.07
N CYS A 110 -7.67 4.40 -0.68
CA CYS A 110 -7.39 3.15 0.04
C CYS A 110 -7.17 3.34 1.55
N LYS A 111 -7.15 4.60 2.02
CA LYS A 111 -6.87 4.99 3.41
C LYS A 111 -5.57 4.36 3.94
N GLY A 112 -4.57 4.24 3.06
CA GLY A 112 -3.25 3.67 3.37
C GLY A 112 -3.15 2.14 3.31
N THR A 113 -4.22 1.43 2.96
CA THR A 113 -4.20 -0.05 2.89
C THR A 113 -3.55 -0.59 1.61
N GLY A 114 -3.41 0.24 0.57
CA GLY A 114 -2.94 -0.18 -0.75
C GLY A 114 -3.94 -1.04 -1.53
N LYS A 115 -5.17 -1.20 -1.04
CA LYS A 115 -6.24 -1.98 -1.69
C LYS A 115 -7.51 -1.15 -1.78
N VAL A 116 -8.24 -1.29 -2.88
CA VAL A 116 -9.56 -0.68 -3.08
C VAL A 116 -10.57 -1.75 -3.46
N THR A 117 -11.78 -1.66 -2.94
CA THR A 117 -12.86 -2.59 -3.30
C THR A 117 -13.22 -2.41 -4.77
N PRO A 118 -13.48 -3.49 -5.53
CA PRO A 118 -13.97 -3.35 -6.90
C PRO A 118 -15.28 -2.54 -6.97
N SER A 119 -15.36 -1.56 -7.88
CA SER A 119 -16.55 -0.70 -8.04
C SER A 119 -17.83 -1.48 -8.37
N ILE A 120 -17.71 -2.72 -8.88
CA ILE A 120 -18.85 -3.59 -9.13
C ILE A 120 -19.55 -4.06 -7.83
N LEU A 121 -18.81 -4.13 -6.71
CA LEU A 121 -19.40 -4.50 -5.42
C LEU A 121 -20.07 -3.31 -4.73
N LEU A 122 -19.76 -2.09 -5.15
CA LEU A 122 -20.37 -0.86 -4.61
C LEU A 122 -21.89 -0.88 -4.77
N THR A 123 -22.41 -1.42 -5.89
CA THR A 123 -23.86 -1.52 -6.07
C THR A 123 -24.50 -2.50 -5.11
N ASP A 124 -23.82 -3.58 -4.74
CA ASP A 124 -24.32 -4.57 -3.78
C ASP A 124 -24.30 -4.00 -2.36
N GLU A 125 -23.29 -3.19 -2.03
CA GLU A 125 -23.20 -2.45 -0.76
C GLU A 125 -24.33 -1.40 -0.65
N ILE A 126 -24.51 -0.58 -1.69
CA ILE A 126 -25.61 0.39 -1.77
C ILE A 126 -26.96 -0.31 -1.61
N GLU A 127 -27.18 -1.45 -2.27
CA GLU A 127 -28.45 -2.17 -2.18
C GLU A 127 -28.69 -2.77 -0.78
N ARG A 128 -27.65 -3.31 -0.14
CA ARG A 128 -27.74 -3.82 1.24
C ARG A 128 -28.15 -2.72 2.22
N ASP A 129 -27.51 -1.56 2.11
CA ASP A 129 -27.77 -0.42 2.98
C ASP A 129 -29.15 0.20 2.71
N LEU A 130 -29.52 0.26 1.43
CA LEU A 130 -30.85 0.67 1.01
C LEU A 130 -31.94 -0.24 1.62
N GLU A 131 -31.76 -1.57 1.57
CA GLU A 131 -32.66 -2.55 2.18
C GLU A 131 -32.83 -2.28 3.69
N PHE A 132 -31.71 -2.05 4.40
CA PHE A 132 -31.74 -1.72 5.83
C PHE A 132 -32.51 -0.43 6.13
N ILE A 133 -32.33 0.62 5.31
CA ILE A 133 -33.08 1.87 5.44
C ILE A 133 -34.57 1.66 5.16
N MET A 134 -34.92 0.86 4.16
CA MET A 134 -36.31 0.57 3.82
C MET A 134 -37.03 -0.17 4.96
N GLN A 135 -36.33 -1.07 5.65
CA GLN A 135 -36.88 -1.80 6.80
C GLN A 135 -37.01 -0.92 8.06
N SER A 136 -36.01 -0.09 8.33
CA SER A 136 -36.00 0.77 9.53
C SER A 136 -36.86 2.04 9.38
N ARG A 137 -36.99 2.58 8.17
CA ARG A 137 -37.71 3.83 7.87
C ARG A 137 -38.60 3.70 6.61
N PRO A 138 -39.67 2.90 6.66
CA PRO A 138 -40.47 2.53 5.49
C PRO A 138 -41.13 3.71 4.77
N ASN A 139 -41.30 4.86 5.42
CA ASN A 139 -41.96 6.04 4.85
C ASN A 139 -41.03 7.24 4.58
N ALA A 140 -39.74 7.15 4.90
CA ALA A 140 -38.80 8.28 4.74
C ALA A 140 -38.46 8.53 3.27
N LYS A 141 -38.63 9.76 2.77
CA LYS A 141 -38.11 10.11 1.43
C LYS A 141 -36.58 10.00 1.47
N LEU A 142 -36.02 9.32 0.48
CA LEU A 142 -34.62 8.95 0.44
C LEU A 142 -33.95 9.53 -0.81
N GLN A 143 -32.78 10.11 -0.61
CA GLN A 143 -31.87 10.52 -1.67
C GLN A 143 -30.52 9.83 -1.48
N LEU A 144 -30.00 9.25 -2.55
CA LEU A 144 -28.65 8.68 -2.63
C LEU A 144 -27.75 9.68 -3.36
N LYS A 145 -26.69 10.16 -2.69
CA LYS A 145 -25.61 10.93 -3.32
C LYS A 145 -24.41 10.02 -3.54
N VAL A 146 -23.86 10.05 -4.75
CA VAL A 146 -22.73 9.21 -5.20
C VAL A 146 -21.82 10.02 -6.12
N HIS A 147 -20.62 9.52 -6.40
CA HIS A 147 -19.74 10.10 -7.42
C HIS A 147 -20.40 10.09 -8.83
N PRO A 148 -20.14 11.08 -9.72
CA PRO A 148 -20.73 11.15 -11.07
C PRO A 148 -20.61 9.87 -11.91
N TYR A 149 -19.51 9.14 -11.81
CA TYR A 149 -19.35 7.87 -12.53
C TYR A 149 -20.31 6.79 -12.03
N VAL A 150 -20.57 6.74 -10.72
CA VAL A 150 -21.51 5.79 -10.12
C VAL A 150 -22.94 6.18 -10.47
N ASP A 151 -23.28 7.47 -10.46
CA ASP A 151 -24.60 7.94 -10.92
C ASP A 151 -24.88 7.54 -12.37
N ALA A 152 -23.90 7.76 -13.26
CA ALA A 152 -24.00 7.35 -14.66
C ALA A 152 -24.19 5.83 -14.80
N PHE A 153 -23.43 5.04 -14.03
CA PHE A 153 -23.56 3.59 -14.00
C PHE A 153 -24.94 3.12 -13.51
N LEU A 154 -25.43 3.68 -12.40
CA LEU A 154 -26.74 3.34 -11.82
C LEU A 154 -27.92 3.68 -12.74
N LYS A 155 -27.74 4.68 -13.61
CA LYS A 155 -28.75 5.14 -14.59
C LYS A 155 -28.61 4.50 -15.96
N GLN A 156 -27.58 3.69 -16.19
CA GLN A 156 -27.27 3.13 -17.51
C GLN A 156 -28.32 2.11 -17.97
N GLY A 157 -28.85 2.32 -19.19
CA GLY A 157 -29.80 1.42 -19.82
C GLY A 157 -31.26 1.61 -19.38
N VAL A 158 -32.17 0.86 -20.01
CA VAL A 158 -33.62 0.98 -19.80
C VAL A 158 -34.07 0.30 -18.50
N PHE A 159 -33.45 -0.83 -18.14
CA PHE A 159 -33.70 -1.58 -16.90
C PHE A 159 -32.58 -1.38 -15.88
N ASN A 160 -32.30 -0.11 -15.57
CA ASN A 160 -31.20 0.28 -14.70
C ASN A 160 -31.47 -0.04 -13.21
N ASN A 161 -30.47 0.17 -12.35
CA ASN A 161 -30.55 -0.15 -10.92
C ASN A 161 -31.68 0.61 -10.22
N ILE A 162 -31.93 1.87 -10.61
CA ILE A 162 -33.02 2.68 -10.04
C ILE A 162 -34.38 2.04 -10.36
N TRP A 163 -34.57 1.53 -11.57
CA TRP A 163 -35.80 0.84 -11.97
C TRP A 163 -35.98 -0.47 -11.20
N LYS A 164 -34.90 -1.24 -11.01
CA LYS A 164 -34.90 -2.46 -10.17
C LYS A 164 -35.32 -2.15 -8.73
N TRP A 165 -34.76 -1.12 -8.12
CA TRP A 165 -35.13 -0.72 -6.76
C TRP A 165 -36.57 -0.21 -6.69
N TYR A 166 -37.05 0.52 -7.70
CA TYR A 166 -38.44 0.94 -7.76
C TYR A 166 -39.41 -0.24 -7.79
N LEU A 167 -39.14 -1.26 -8.61
CA LEU A 167 -39.91 -2.50 -8.65
C LEU A 167 -39.87 -3.27 -7.32
N LYS A 168 -38.69 -3.39 -6.72
CA LYS A 168 -38.48 -4.17 -5.49
C LYS A 168 -39.16 -3.55 -4.28
N TYR A 169 -39.02 -2.23 -4.10
CA TYR A 169 -39.50 -1.53 -2.92
C TYR A 169 -40.81 -0.78 -3.14
N TYR A 170 -41.31 -0.69 -4.37
CA TYR A 170 -42.45 0.15 -4.77
C TYR A 170 -42.26 1.63 -4.39
N ARG A 171 -40.99 2.10 -4.37
CA ARG A 171 -40.62 3.45 -3.93
C ARG A 171 -39.60 4.07 -4.86
N ARG A 172 -39.79 5.35 -5.17
CA ARG A 172 -38.86 6.11 -6.03
C ARG A 172 -37.73 6.69 -5.19
N ILE A 173 -36.51 6.22 -5.45
CA ILE A 173 -35.28 6.71 -4.81
C ILE A 173 -34.69 7.79 -5.72
N ARG A 174 -34.38 8.96 -5.16
CA ARG A 174 -33.67 10.00 -5.90
C ARG A 174 -32.18 9.69 -5.88
N VAL A 175 -31.53 9.65 -7.04
CA VAL A 175 -30.08 9.49 -7.15
C VAL A 175 -29.51 10.74 -7.81
N SER A 176 -28.54 11.36 -7.13
CA SER A 176 -27.83 12.55 -7.59
C SER A 176 -26.34 12.35 -7.48
N SER A 177 -25.60 12.98 -8.39
CA SER A 177 -24.14 12.99 -8.36
C SER A 177 -23.60 14.15 -7.52
N ASP A 178 -22.48 13.90 -6.85
CA ASP A 178 -21.69 14.90 -6.13
C ASP A 178 -20.21 14.72 -6.51
N PRO A 179 -19.59 15.70 -7.21
CA PRO A 179 -18.19 15.62 -7.62
C PRO A 179 -17.18 15.56 -6.47
N ASP A 180 -17.56 15.99 -5.26
CA ASP A 180 -16.68 15.98 -4.09
C ASP A 180 -16.55 14.57 -3.47
N PHE A 181 -17.41 13.63 -3.88
CA PHE A 181 -17.38 12.25 -3.40
C PHE A 181 -16.30 11.45 -4.12
N GLN A 182 -15.61 10.54 -3.42
CA GLN A 182 -14.74 9.59 -4.11
C GLN A 182 -15.57 8.50 -4.78
N LEU A 183 -14.93 7.75 -5.69
CA LEU A 183 -15.61 6.69 -6.45
C LEU A 183 -16.30 5.64 -5.55
N GLN A 184 -15.79 5.40 -4.34
CA GLN A 184 -16.35 4.44 -3.37
C GLN A 184 -17.26 5.09 -2.34
N ASP A 185 -17.34 6.41 -2.30
CA ASP A 185 -18.16 7.10 -1.33
C ASP A 185 -19.61 7.16 -1.84
N TYR A 186 -20.54 6.83 -0.94
CA TYR A 186 -21.95 7.07 -1.13
C TYR A 186 -22.59 7.41 0.21
N LYS A 187 -23.66 8.20 0.16
CA LYS A 187 -24.40 8.60 1.36
C LYS A 187 -25.88 8.68 1.06
N PHE A 188 -26.67 8.31 2.06
CA PHE A 188 -28.11 8.45 2.04
C PHE A 188 -28.53 9.70 2.82
N PHE A 189 -29.51 10.42 2.28
CA PHE A 189 -30.07 11.63 2.85
C PHE A 189 -31.58 11.52 2.94
N ASP A 190 -32.16 12.14 3.96
CA ASP A 190 -33.61 12.20 4.12
C ASP A 190 -34.25 13.40 3.39
N LYS A 191 -35.52 13.70 3.69
CA LYS A 191 -36.25 14.82 3.08
C LYS A 191 -35.70 16.21 3.42
N ASN A 192 -34.96 16.34 4.52
CA ASN A 192 -34.39 17.57 5.04
C ASN A 192 -32.93 17.75 4.59
N ASP A 193 -32.40 16.83 3.77
CA ASP A 193 -30.98 16.74 3.42
C ASP A 193 -30.08 16.41 4.62
N ASP A 194 -30.65 15.76 5.65
CA ASP A 194 -29.89 15.21 6.78
C ASP A 194 -29.32 13.83 6.41
N GLU A 195 -28.02 13.62 6.67
CA GLU A 195 -27.33 12.35 6.40
C GLU A 195 -27.88 11.22 7.29
N ILE A 196 -28.35 10.15 6.66
CA ILE A 196 -28.77 8.92 7.33
C ILE A 196 -27.52 8.08 7.61
N ARG A 197 -27.07 8.10 8.86
CA ARG A 197 -25.94 7.28 9.31
C ARG A 197 -26.39 5.84 9.55
N LEU A 198 -25.67 4.92 8.93
CA LEU A 198 -25.82 3.48 9.07
C LEU A 198 -24.79 3.03 10.10
N ASN A 199 -25.23 2.85 11.34
CA ASN A 199 -24.38 2.33 12.43
C ASN A 199 -24.46 0.81 12.47
#